data_AF-A0A8C1XYG6-F1
#
_entry.id   AF-A0A8C1XYG6-F1
#
_cell.length_a   1.000
_cell.length_b   1.000
_cell.length_c   1.000
_cell.angle_alpha   90.00
_cell.angle_beta   90.00
_cell.angle_gamma   90.00
#
_symmetry.space_group_name_H-M   'P 1'
#
loop_
_entity.id
_entity.type
_entity.pdbx_description
1 polymer ?
#
loop_
_entity_poly.entity_id
_entity_poly.type
_entity_poly.pdbx_seq_one_letter_code
_entity_poly.pdbx_strand_id
1 'polypeptide(L)'
;VLSPTLVLISGDIRPKTHCEQHRDSLQSGNGGVRPIGAFIPQCDEEGQYRPQQCHGSTGHCWCVDSRGQERAGTRTPPGAPAINCDEPGKK
;
A
#
# COMPACT_ATOMS: atom_id res chain seq x y z
N VAL A 1 -8.72 -6.01 -44.99
CA VAL A 1 -7.56 -5.15 -44.66
C VAL A 1 -7.98 -4.17 -43.59
N LEU A 2 -7.40 -4.32 -42.39
CA LEU A 2 -7.43 -3.42 -41.23
C LEU A 2 -8.80 -2.87 -40.78
N SER A 3 -9.25 -3.29 -39.60
CA SER A 3 -9.09 -2.41 -38.44
C SER A 3 -9.16 -3.21 -37.13
N PRO A 4 -8.15 -3.07 -36.26
CA PRO A 4 -7.95 -3.90 -35.09
C PRO A 4 -9.00 -3.58 -34.03
N THR A 5 -9.91 -4.52 -33.78
CA THR A 5 -10.68 -4.59 -32.52
C THR A 5 -9.76 -5.01 -31.37
N LEU A 6 -8.59 -4.38 -31.27
CA LEU A 6 -7.74 -4.40 -30.09
C LEU A 6 -7.79 -2.97 -29.54
N VAL A 7 -8.98 -2.58 -29.12
CA VAL A 7 -9.16 -1.46 -28.21
C VAL A 7 -8.32 -1.79 -26.99
N LEU A 8 -7.25 -1.03 -26.79
CA LEU A 8 -6.43 -1.07 -25.59
C LEU A 8 -7.32 -0.91 -24.37
N ILE A 9 -7.41 -1.92 -23.52
CA ILE A 9 -7.69 -1.71 -22.10
C ILE A 9 -6.84 -2.70 -21.34
N SER A 10 -5.76 -2.15 -20.77
CA SER A 10 -4.79 -2.76 -19.88
C SER A 10 -5.45 -3.71 -18.87
N GLY A 11 -4.75 -4.80 -18.54
CA GLY A 11 -5.22 -5.89 -17.69
C GLY A 11 -5.95 -5.49 -16.40
N ASP A 12 -6.75 -6.45 -15.93
CA ASP A 12 -7.59 -6.46 -14.72
C ASP A 12 -8.90 -5.66 -14.77
N ILE A 13 -10.00 -6.35 -15.12
CA ILE A 13 -11.39 -5.92 -14.85
C ILE A 13 -11.69 -5.99 -13.33
N ARG A 14 -10.71 -6.35 -12.50
CA ARG A 14 -10.87 -6.42 -11.05
C ARG A 14 -10.90 -5.00 -10.49
N PRO A 15 -11.96 -4.60 -9.76
CA PRO A 15 -12.03 -3.28 -9.18
C PRO A 15 -10.85 -3.09 -8.21
N LYS A 16 -10.04 -2.05 -8.44
CA LYS A 16 -8.93 -1.71 -7.54
C LYS A 16 -9.47 -1.50 -6.14
N THR A 17 -8.87 -2.18 -5.18
CA THR A 17 -9.13 -2.01 -3.75
C THR A 17 -8.63 -0.65 -3.25
N HIS A 18 -9.02 -0.27 -2.03
CA HIS A 18 -8.57 0.99 -1.42
C HIS A 18 -7.04 1.08 -1.29
N CYS A 19 -6.35 -0.03 -1.01
CA CYS A 19 -4.88 -0.02 -0.91
C CYS A 19 -4.23 0.14 -2.29
N GLU A 20 -4.72 -0.60 -3.29
CA GLU A 20 -4.18 -0.54 -4.64
C GLU A 20 -4.38 0.84 -5.27
N GLN A 21 -5.56 1.43 -5.08
CA GLN A 21 -5.85 2.77 -5.55
C GLN A 21 -4.93 3.82 -4.89
N HIS A 22 -4.72 3.72 -3.57
CA HIS A 22 -3.82 4.61 -2.85
C HIS A 22 -2.36 4.45 -3.34
N ARG A 23 -1.90 3.21 -3.51
CA ARG A 23 -0.58 2.90 -4.06
C ARG A 23 -0.38 3.48 -5.47
N ASP A 24 -1.36 3.29 -6.35
CA ASP A 24 -1.33 3.75 -7.74
C ASP A 24 -1.33 5.28 -7.83
N SER A 25 -2.13 5.95 -6.99
CA SER A 25 -2.20 7.42 -6.90
C SER A 25 -0.85 8.05 -6.55
N LEU A 26 -0.03 7.36 -5.76
CA LEU A 26 1.33 7.79 -5.39
C LEU A 26 2.39 7.44 -6.45
N GLN A 27 2.13 6.46 -7.31
CA GLN A 27 3.04 6.02 -8.37
C GLN A 27 2.78 6.70 -9.72
N SER A 28 1.57 7.23 -9.93
CA SER A 28 1.16 7.90 -11.17
C SER A 28 1.73 9.33 -11.32
N GLY A 29 2.74 9.68 -10.53
CA GLY A 29 3.53 10.89 -10.71
C GLY A 29 4.33 10.81 -12.02
N ASN A 30 3.90 11.59 -13.01
CA ASN A 30 4.49 11.80 -14.34
C ASN A 30 6.02 11.62 -14.37
N GLY A 31 6.50 10.45 -14.82
CA GLY A 31 7.94 10.17 -15.03
C GLY A 31 8.49 8.84 -14.48
N GLY A 32 7.69 7.99 -13.83
CA GLY A 32 8.16 6.68 -13.32
C GLY A 32 9.15 6.78 -12.15
N VAL A 33 9.34 7.99 -11.61
CA VAL A 33 10.18 8.25 -10.44
C VAL A 33 9.30 8.03 -9.22
N ARG A 34 9.53 6.93 -8.50
CA ARG A 34 8.93 6.71 -7.18
C ARG A 34 9.24 7.93 -6.30
N PRO A 35 8.23 8.58 -5.69
CA PRO A 35 8.49 9.75 -4.86
C PRO A 35 9.48 9.38 -3.75
N ILE A 36 10.70 9.90 -3.86
CA ILE A 36 11.80 9.60 -2.95
C ILE A 36 11.39 10.14 -1.58
N GLY A 37 11.27 9.25 -0.60
CA GLY A 37 10.84 9.62 0.74
C GLY A 37 9.34 9.51 1.01
N ALA A 38 8.49 9.29 0.01
CA ALA A 38 7.06 9.12 0.26
C ALA A 38 6.76 7.74 0.86
N PHE A 39 5.74 7.69 1.70
CA PHE A 39 5.17 6.46 2.20
C PHE A 39 4.26 5.86 1.11
N ILE A 40 4.62 4.67 0.62
CA ILE A 40 3.79 3.88 -0.29
C ILE A 40 3.18 2.76 0.54
N PRO A 41 1.84 2.64 0.61
CA PRO A 41 1.21 1.57 1.37
C PRO A 41 1.55 0.20 0.76
N GLN A 42 1.84 -0.78 1.61
CA GLN A 42 1.90 -2.18 1.20
C GLN A 42 0.50 -2.79 1.20
N CYS A 43 0.21 -3.51 0.12
CA CYS A 43 -1.03 -4.26 -0.05
C CYS A 43 -0.69 -5.75 -0.09
N ASP A 44 -1.60 -6.61 0.35
CA ASP A 44 -1.48 -8.06 0.22
C ASP A 44 -1.88 -8.55 -1.19
N GLU A 45 -1.92 -9.87 -1.37
CA GLU A 45 -2.26 -10.53 -2.64
C GLU A 45 -3.73 -10.32 -3.04
N GLU A 46 -4.62 -10.05 -2.08
CA GLU A 46 -6.02 -9.76 -2.37
C GLU A 46 -6.25 -8.29 -2.72
N GLY A 47 -5.30 -7.41 -2.34
CA GLY A 47 -5.35 -5.96 -2.50
C GLY A 47 -5.66 -5.23 -1.20
N GLN A 48 -5.79 -5.91 -0.06
CA GLN A 48 -6.08 -5.27 1.21
C GLN A 48 -4.81 -4.66 1.81
N TYR A 49 -4.97 -3.70 2.72
CA TYR A 49 -3.85 -3.13 3.45
C TYR A 49 -3.19 -4.21 4.30
N ARG A 50 -1.87 -4.36 4.17
CA ARG A 50 -1.15 -5.23 5.10
C ARG A 50 -1.28 -4.66 6.51
N PRO A 51 -1.56 -5.51 7.52
CA PRO A 51 -1.76 -5.04 8.88
C PRO A 51 -0.52 -4.35 9.45
N GLN A 52 0.67 -4.67 8.95
CA GLN A 52 1.92 -3.96 9.21
C GLN A 52 2.34 -3.17 7.96
N GLN A 53 2.49 -1.86 8.12
CA GLN A 53 3.02 -0.96 7.10
C GLN A 53 4.38 -0.45 7.51
N CYS A 54 5.30 -0.32 6.55
CA CYS A 54 6.64 0.18 6.79
C CYS A 54 6.99 1.30 5.83
N HIS A 55 7.51 2.40 6.38
CA HIS A 55 8.03 3.52 5.63
C HIS A 55 9.50 3.30 5.31
N GLY A 56 9.79 2.78 4.11
CA GLY A 56 11.15 2.44 3.70
C GLY A 56 12.17 3.60 3.76
N SER A 57 11.71 4.86 3.72
CA SER A 57 12.62 6.02 3.81
C SER A 57 13.05 6.36 5.23
N THR A 58 12.20 6.13 6.23
CA THR A 58 12.51 6.43 7.63
C THR A 58 12.81 5.17 8.44
N GLY A 59 12.52 4.00 7.87
CA GLY A 59 12.61 2.70 8.52
C GLY A 59 11.60 2.48 9.65
N HIS A 60 10.60 3.36 9.79
CA HIS A 60 9.54 3.19 10.78
C HIS A 60 8.49 2.21 10.26
N CYS A 61 7.98 1.36 11.14
CA CYS A 61 6.85 0.48 10.85
C CYS A 61 5.71 0.76 11.84
N TRP A 62 4.47 0.48 11.45
CA TRP A 62 3.30 0.64 12.31
C TRP A 62 2.20 -0.33 11.90
N CYS A 63 1.23 -0.54 12.79
CA CYS A 63 0.05 -1.33 12.45
C CYS A 63 -1.04 -0.43 11.87
N VAL A 64 -1.77 -0.94 10.88
CA VAL A 64 -2.93 -0.28 10.29
C VAL A 64 -4.19 -1.13 10.40
N ASP A 65 -5.35 -0.49 10.31
CA ASP A 65 -6.64 -1.16 10.15
C ASP A 65 -6.91 -1.54 8.67
N SER A 66 -8.05 -2.18 8.40
CA SER A 66 -8.47 -2.59 7.04
C SER A 66 -8.66 -1.42 6.07
N ARG A 67 -8.75 -0.18 6.57
CA ARG A 67 -8.83 1.04 5.77
C ARG A 67 -7.45 1.66 5.54
N GLY A 68 -6.39 1.12 6.13
CA GLY A 68 -5.03 1.65 6.07
C GLY A 68 -4.74 2.73 7.11
N GLN A 69 -5.57 2.86 8.14
CA GLN A 69 -5.39 3.87 9.17
C GLN A 69 -4.42 3.40 10.25
N GLU A 70 -3.39 4.20 10.56
CA GLU A 70 -2.43 3.88 11.63
C GLU A 70 -3.14 3.72 12.97
N ARG A 71 -2.80 2.65 13.69
CA ARG A 71 -3.19 2.43 15.07
C ARG A 71 -2.23 3.17 16.00
N ALA A 72 -2.77 4.09 16.79
CA ALA A 72 -1.98 4.88 17.74
C ALA A 72 -1.17 3.97 18.68
N GLY A 73 0.11 4.33 18.89
CA GLY A 73 1.03 3.59 19.76
C GLY A 73 1.65 2.33 19.15
N THR A 74 1.36 2.01 17.87
CA THR A 74 1.96 0.86 17.18
C THR A 74 3.19 1.21 16.33
N ARG A 75 3.51 2.51 16.21
CA ARG A 75 4.64 2.98 15.42
C ARG A 75 5.97 2.69 16.09
N THR A 76 6.78 1.85 15.45
CA THR A 76 8.10 1.41 15.88
C THR A 76 9.21 2.06 15.05
N PRO A 77 10.35 2.45 15.67
CA PRO A 77 11.51 2.95 14.95
C PRO A 77 12.26 1.83 14.21
N PRO A 78 13.16 2.17 13.26
CA PRO A 78 14.03 1.18 12.64
C PRO A 78 14.85 0.41 13.69
N GLY A 79 14.83 -0.92 13.62
CA GLY A 79 15.56 -1.80 14.54
C GLY A 79 14.82 -2.16 15.83
N ALA A 80 13.60 -1.65 16.04
CA ALA A 80 12.73 -2.14 17.10
C ALA A 80 12.21 -3.56 16.79
N PRO A 81 11.82 -4.34 17.82
CA PRO A 81 11.23 -5.66 17.63
C PRO A 81 9.93 -5.57 16.81
N ALA A 82 9.68 -6.62 16.02
CA ALA A 82 8.45 -6.73 15.24
C ALA A 82 7.23 -6.71 16.17
N ILE A 83 6.30 -5.80 15.90
CA ILE A 83 5.01 -5.73 16.58
C ILE A 83 4.01 -6.65 15.88
N ASN A 84 3.26 -7.44 16.67
CA ASN A 84 2.17 -8.26 16.16
C ASN A 84 0.97 -7.36 15.82
N CYS A 85 0.66 -7.22 14.53
CA CYS A 85 -0.46 -6.41 14.06
C CYS A 85 -1.76 -7.21 13.87
N ASP A 86 -1.70 -8.53 14.02
CA ASP A 86 -2.86 -9.44 14.01
C ASP A 86 -3.73 -9.34 15.27
N GLU A 87 -3.17 -8.87 16.39
CA GLU A 87 -3.97 -8.64 17.59
C GLU A 87 -4.62 -7.25 17.54
N PRO A 88 -5.97 -7.16 17.40
CA PRO A 88 -6.67 -5.92 17.66
C PRO A 88 -6.38 -5.55 19.11
N GLY A 89 -5.78 -4.39 19.31
CA GLY A 89 -5.25 -3.96 20.60
C GLY A 89 -6.30 -4.16 21.66
N LYS A 90 -6.02 -5.06 22.61
CA LYS A 90 -6.88 -5.27 23.75
C LYS A 90 -7.01 -3.92 24.45
N LYS A 91 -8.25 -3.43 24.49
CA LYS A 91 -8.63 -2.21 25.18
C LYS A 91 -8.32 -2.32 26.67
#